data_AF-A0A1H9T9H9-F1
#
_entry.id   AF-A0A1H9T9H9-F1
#
_cell.length_a   1.000
_cell.length_b   1.000
_cell.length_c   1.000
_cell.angle_alpha   90.00
_cell.angle_beta   90.00
_cell.angle_gamma   90.00
#
_symmetry.space_group_name_H-M   'P 1'
#
loop_
_entity.id
_entity.type
_entity.pdbx_description
1 polymer ?
#
loop_
_entity_poly.entity_id
_entity_poly.type
_entity_poly.pdbx_seq_one_letter_code
_entity_poly.pdbx_strand_id
1 'polypeptide(L)'
;MIDGGQAVPGLDQNAAERWGNARNQFQYAWRSGLGLDAHGNLIYVGGDQLTLRTLADAMLQAGITRGLELDIHTGMVVFTAYRPDAPTTAPTRLLPTMSSPPDRYLVPDQRDFFAIAMRTPESRPAQRSPLQGVPVR
;
A
#
# COMPACT_ATOMS: atom_id res chain seq x y z
N MET A 1 3.09 4.21 13.62
CA MET A 1 1.92 3.49 14.13
C MET A 1 2.39 2.19 14.74
N ILE A 2 3.13 1.39 13.96
CA ILE A 2 3.91 0.27 14.44
C ILE A 2 5.40 0.64 14.37
N ASP A 3 6.15 0.35 15.43
CA ASP A 3 7.60 0.50 15.46
C ASP A 3 8.23 -0.66 16.26
N GLY A 4 9.28 -1.27 15.71
CA GLY A 4 9.93 -2.44 16.33
C GLY A 4 9.01 -3.63 16.61
N GLY A 5 7.97 -3.84 15.80
CA GLY A 5 6.98 -4.90 16.03
C GLY A 5 6.04 -4.63 17.20
N GLN A 6 5.90 -3.37 17.62
CA GLN A 6 5.01 -2.95 18.69
C GLN A 6 4.15 -1.78 18.23
N ALA A 7 2.91 -1.74 18.71
CA ALA A 7 2.08 -0.55 18.58
C ALA A 7 2.70 0.59 19.41
N VAL A 8 2.81 1.79 18.84
CA VAL A 8 3.34 2.94 19.59
C VAL A 8 2.39 3.31 20.74
N PRO A 9 2.88 3.85 21.87
CA PRO A 9 2.02 4.21 23.00
C PRO A 9 0.99 5.29 22.63
N GLY A 10 -0.21 5.20 23.23
CA GLY A 10 -1.24 6.25 23.17
C GLY A 10 -2.16 6.22 21.94
N LEU A 11 -2.17 5.12 21.16
CA LEU A 11 -3.09 4.95 20.02
C LEU A 11 -4.57 4.83 20.44
N ASP A 12 -4.84 4.35 21.65
CA ASP A 12 -6.17 4.26 22.26
C ASP A 12 -6.75 5.64 22.61
N GLN A 13 -5.88 6.59 22.93
CA GLN A 13 -6.27 7.92 23.41
C GLN A 13 -6.10 9.01 22.35
N ASN A 14 -5.34 8.74 21.28
CA ASN A 14 -4.85 9.76 20.35
C ASN A 14 -4.28 10.98 21.11
N ALA A 15 -3.45 10.71 22.12
CA ALA A 15 -2.95 11.73 23.02
C ALA A 15 -2.26 12.85 22.23
N ALA A 16 -2.60 14.10 22.56
CA ALA A 16 -2.11 15.30 21.89
C ALA A 16 -2.42 15.38 20.37
N GLU A 17 -3.49 14.72 19.90
CA GLU A 17 -3.94 14.75 18.49
C GLU A 17 -2.88 14.29 17.48
N ARG A 18 -1.96 13.41 17.91
CA ARG A 18 -0.84 12.93 17.08
C ARG A 18 -1.27 12.14 15.85
N TRP A 19 -2.48 11.60 15.87
CA TRP A 19 -3.11 10.86 14.79
C TRP A 19 -4.29 11.65 14.21
N GLY A 20 -4.24 12.98 14.25
CA GLY A 20 -5.30 13.84 13.73
C GLY A 20 -6.33 14.23 14.78
N ASN A 21 -7.36 14.98 14.38
CA ASN A 21 -8.30 15.56 15.32
C ASN A 21 -9.13 14.49 16.05
N ALA A 22 -9.34 14.68 17.35
CA ALA A 22 -10.11 13.78 18.20
C ALA A 22 -11.51 13.43 17.64
N ARG A 23 -12.21 14.38 17.01
CA ARG A 23 -13.53 14.14 16.37
C ARG A 23 -13.48 13.10 15.25
N ASN A 24 -12.35 13.01 14.56
CA ASN A 24 -12.13 12.08 13.45
C ASN A 24 -11.57 10.72 13.94
N GLN A 25 -11.18 10.62 15.20
CA GLN A 25 -10.43 9.47 15.73
C GLN A 25 -11.25 8.56 16.67
N PHE A 26 -12.31 9.06 17.31
CA PHE A 26 -13.17 8.24 18.20
C PHE A 26 -14.20 7.36 17.50
N GLN A 27 -14.22 7.35 16.16
CA GLN A 27 -15.25 6.65 15.40
C GLN A 27 -14.69 5.40 14.73
N TYR A 28 -15.49 4.35 14.74
CA TYR A 28 -15.37 3.25 13.79
C TYR A 28 -15.47 3.83 12.39
N ALA A 29 -14.41 3.67 11.62
CA ALA A 29 -14.29 4.26 10.29
C ALA A 29 -13.63 3.27 9.33
N TRP A 30 -13.71 3.60 8.04
CA TRP A 30 -12.74 3.11 7.08
C TRP A 30 -11.35 3.62 7.46
N ARG A 31 -10.41 2.70 7.64
CA ARG A 31 -8.99 3.03 7.87
C ARG A 31 -8.08 2.18 7.01
N SER A 32 -6.89 2.69 6.75
CA SER A 32 -5.84 1.99 6.04
C SER A 32 -4.48 2.20 6.67
N GLY A 33 -3.59 1.24 6.47
CA GLY A 33 -2.22 1.26 6.96
C GLY A 33 -1.29 0.53 6.01
N LEU A 34 -0.01 0.91 6.07
CA LEU A 34 1.05 0.33 5.26
C LEU A 34 2.27 0.08 6.13
N GLY A 35 2.93 -1.06 5.93
CA GLY A 35 4.15 -1.37 6.65
C GLY A 35 4.95 -2.51 6.06
N LEU A 36 6.08 -2.78 6.68
CA LEU A 36 7.01 -3.84 6.31
C LEU A 36 7.03 -4.92 7.38
N ASP A 37 7.07 -6.19 6.97
CA ASP A 37 7.42 -7.30 7.86
C ASP A 37 8.94 -7.39 8.09
N ALA A 38 9.38 -8.37 8.88
CA ALA A 38 10.80 -8.59 9.16
C ALA A 38 11.63 -9.02 7.93
N HIS A 39 10.99 -9.43 6.84
CA HIS A 39 11.62 -9.82 5.58
C HIS A 39 11.67 -8.67 4.56
N GLY A 40 11.09 -7.52 4.88
CA GLY A 40 10.97 -6.38 3.97
C GLY A 40 9.83 -6.51 2.97
N ASN A 41 8.88 -7.42 3.19
CA ASN A 41 7.67 -7.48 2.37
C ASN A 41 6.76 -6.30 2.73
N LEU A 42 6.26 -5.62 1.70
CA LEU A 42 5.29 -4.53 1.87
C LEU A 42 3.89 -5.10 2.05
N ILE A 43 3.23 -4.70 3.14
CA ILE A 43 1.90 -5.16 3.53
C ILE A 43 0.98 -3.96 3.66
N TYR A 44 -0.13 -4.00 2.92
CA TYR A 44 -1.24 -3.06 3.03
C TYR A 44 -2.36 -3.69 3.87
N VAL A 45 -2.90 -2.92 4.81
CA VAL A 45 -4.03 -3.32 5.66
C VAL A 45 -5.12 -2.27 5.50
N GLY A 46 -6.37 -2.68 5.28
CA GLY A 46 -7.47 -1.74 5.21
C GLY A 46 -8.84 -2.40 5.36
N GLY A 47 -9.79 -1.66 5.93
CA GLY A 47 -11.13 -2.16 6.20
C GLY A 47 -12.05 -1.08 6.79
N ASP A 48 -13.33 -1.44 6.89
CA ASP A 48 -14.37 -0.66 7.57
C ASP A 48 -14.43 -1.03 9.06
N GLN A 49 -15.10 -0.18 9.84
CA GLN A 49 -15.38 -0.36 11.26
C GLN A 49 -14.10 -0.57 12.08
N LEU A 50 -13.05 0.19 11.75
CA LEU A 50 -11.79 0.18 12.47
C LEU A 50 -11.64 1.43 13.33
N THR A 51 -11.15 1.21 14.55
CA THR A 51 -10.51 2.26 15.36
C THR A 51 -9.02 2.29 15.02
N LEU A 52 -8.32 3.34 15.47
CA LEU A 52 -6.86 3.41 15.34
C LEU A 52 -6.18 2.19 16.00
N ARG A 53 -6.69 1.78 17.17
CA ARG A 53 -6.19 0.61 17.89
C ARG A 53 -6.44 -0.69 17.13
N THR A 54 -7.64 -0.92 16.61
CA THR A 54 -7.94 -2.17 15.91
C THR A 54 -7.20 -2.28 14.58
N LEU A 55 -6.93 -1.16 13.89
CA LEU A 55 -6.01 -1.15 12.75
C LEU A 55 -4.59 -1.56 13.17
N ALA A 56 -4.08 -1.05 14.30
CA ALA A 56 -2.73 -1.39 14.77
C ALA A 56 -2.61 -2.87 15.13
N ASP A 57 -3.64 -3.42 15.79
CA ASP A 57 -3.69 -4.85 16.11
C ASP A 57 -3.71 -5.70 14.83
N ALA A 58 -4.47 -5.32 13.81
CA ALA A 58 -4.47 -6.01 12.52
C ALA A 58 -3.11 -5.94 11.82
N MET A 59 -2.41 -4.79 11.86
CA MET A 59 -1.06 -4.64 11.32
C MET A 59 -0.06 -5.56 12.04
N LEU A 60 -0.12 -5.64 13.38
CA LEU A 60 0.72 -6.54 14.16
C LEU A 60 0.42 -8.01 13.84
N GLN A 61 -0.85 -8.39 13.73
CA GLN A 61 -1.25 -9.75 13.35
C GLN A 61 -0.77 -10.13 11.94
N ALA A 62 -0.69 -9.16 11.03
CA ALA A 62 -0.11 -9.35 9.71
C ALA A 62 1.43 -9.46 9.71
N GLY A 63 2.08 -9.33 10.86
CA GLY A 63 3.54 -9.44 11.00
C GLY A 63 4.31 -8.14 10.68
N ILE A 64 3.61 -7.00 10.57
CA ILE A 64 4.27 -5.72 10.33
C ILE A 64 5.15 -5.35 11.53
N THR A 65 6.41 -5.03 11.25
CA THR A 65 7.40 -4.58 12.26
C THR A 65 7.59 -3.07 12.26
N ARG A 66 7.35 -2.41 11.12
CA ARG A 66 7.36 -0.95 11.02
C ARG A 66 6.27 -0.49 10.06
N GLY A 67 5.42 0.41 10.51
CA GLY A 67 4.26 0.84 9.72
C GLY A 67 3.59 2.11 10.20
N LEU A 68 2.80 2.70 9.31
CA LEU A 68 2.09 3.97 9.50
C LEU A 68 0.61 3.83 9.10
N GLU A 69 -0.23 4.71 9.67
CA GLU A 69 -1.60 4.91 9.23
C GLU A 69 -1.58 5.72 7.93
N LEU A 70 -2.44 5.35 6.99
CA LEU A 70 -2.72 6.05 5.73
C LEU A 70 -4.10 6.74 5.81
N ASP A 71 -4.66 7.14 4.68
CA ASP A 71 -5.94 7.84 4.62
C ASP A 71 -7.07 7.11 5.36
N ILE A 72 -7.96 7.92 5.94
CA ILE A 72 -9.14 7.51 6.70
C ILE A 72 -10.42 8.05 6.05
N HIS A 73 -11.55 7.43 6.43
CA HIS A 73 -12.92 7.67 5.96
C HIS A 73 -13.32 6.97 4.65
N THR A 74 -14.63 6.75 4.54
CA THR A 74 -15.27 6.17 3.37
C THR A 74 -14.91 6.96 2.12
N GLY A 75 -14.50 6.26 1.07
CA GLY A 75 -14.09 6.88 -0.19
C GLY A 75 -12.64 7.37 -0.22
N MET A 76 -11.90 7.32 0.88
CA MET A 76 -10.46 7.65 0.92
C MET A 76 -9.57 6.41 1.08
N VAL A 77 -10.09 5.37 1.74
CA VAL A 77 -9.43 4.05 1.78
C VAL A 77 -9.60 3.34 0.45
N VAL A 78 -8.51 3.28 -0.33
CA VAL A 78 -8.51 2.71 -1.68
C VAL A 78 -7.37 1.72 -1.86
N PHE A 79 -7.70 0.52 -2.31
CA PHE A 79 -6.75 -0.43 -2.87
C PHE A 79 -7.34 -0.98 -4.16
N THR A 80 -6.59 -0.91 -5.24
CA THR A 80 -6.97 -1.54 -6.50
C THR A 80 -5.74 -2.19 -7.14
N ALA A 81 -5.86 -3.48 -7.42
CA ALA A 81 -4.88 -4.25 -8.15
C ALA A 81 -5.32 -4.46 -9.60
N TYR A 82 -4.38 -4.29 -10.51
CA TYR A 82 -4.55 -4.47 -11.95
C TYR A 82 -3.65 -5.61 -12.41
N ARG A 83 -4.21 -6.54 -13.17
CA ARG A 83 -3.48 -7.64 -13.79
C ARG A 83 -3.59 -7.52 -15.31
N PRO A 84 -2.65 -6.83 -15.98
CA PRO A 84 -2.72 -6.60 -17.41
C PRO A 84 -2.58 -7.88 -18.24
N ASP A 85 -2.02 -8.94 -17.65
CA ASP A 85 -1.82 -10.27 -18.22
C ASP A 85 -3.01 -11.23 -18.00
N ALA A 86 -4.01 -10.85 -17.21
CA ALA A 86 -5.15 -11.70 -16.92
C ALA A 86 -6.16 -11.70 -18.07
N PRO A 87 -6.93 -12.80 -18.26
CA PRO A 87 -7.98 -12.87 -19.28
C PRO A 87 -9.03 -11.76 -19.16
N THR A 88 -9.20 -11.24 -17.94
CA THR A 88 -9.96 -10.04 -17.65
C THR A 88 -9.01 -8.97 -17.12
N THR A 89 -8.98 -7.80 -17.77
CA THR A 89 -8.24 -6.62 -17.27
C THR A 89 -8.99 -5.89 -16.16
N ALA A 90 -9.96 -6.55 -15.53
CA ALA A 90 -10.85 -5.93 -14.57
C ALA A 90 -10.10 -5.61 -13.26
N PRO A 91 -10.22 -4.38 -12.74
CA PRO A 91 -9.61 -4.02 -11.46
C PRO A 91 -10.17 -4.88 -10.33
N THR A 92 -9.29 -5.33 -9.44
CA THR A 92 -9.66 -6.05 -8.21
C THR A 92 -9.46 -5.16 -6.99
N ARG A 93 -10.51 -4.96 -6.19
CA ARG A 93 -10.42 -4.26 -4.91
C ARG A 93 -10.03 -5.25 -3.81
N LEU A 94 -9.39 -4.76 -2.74
CA LEU A 94 -9.10 -5.61 -1.57
C LEU A 94 -10.40 -6.09 -0.91
N LEU A 95 -11.35 -5.16 -0.71
CA LEU A 95 -12.69 -5.47 -0.23
C LEU A 95 -13.71 -4.98 -1.26
N PRO A 96 -14.77 -5.75 -1.54
CA PRO A 96 -15.79 -5.35 -2.51
C PRO A 96 -16.57 -4.10 -2.08
N THR A 97 -16.55 -3.77 -0.78
CA THR A 97 -17.25 -2.62 -0.19
C THR A 97 -16.45 -1.32 -0.19
N MET A 98 -15.17 -1.32 -0.63
CA MET A 98 -14.42 -0.07 -0.85
C MET A 98 -15.13 0.75 -1.93
N SER A 99 -15.64 1.94 -1.62
CA SER A 99 -16.60 2.64 -2.48
C SER A 99 -15.99 3.43 -3.64
N SER A 100 -14.71 3.80 -3.56
CA SER A 100 -14.06 4.63 -4.59
C SER A 100 -14.03 3.94 -5.95
N PRO A 101 -14.15 4.70 -7.06
CA PRO A 101 -13.94 4.17 -8.40
C PRO A 101 -12.57 3.48 -8.50
N PRO A 102 -12.47 2.31 -9.14
CA PRO A 102 -11.21 1.57 -9.19
C PRO A 102 -10.14 2.35 -9.97
N ASP A 103 -10.56 3.11 -10.97
CA ASP A 103 -9.75 3.94 -11.87
C ASP A 103 -9.39 5.32 -11.31
N ARG A 104 -9.71 5.61 -10.04
CA ARG A 104 -9.49 6.93 -9.40
C ARG A 104 -8.08 7.49 -9.63
N TYR A 105 -7.05 6.65 -9.50
CA TYR A 105 -5.65 7.06 -9.66
C TYR A 105 -5.07 6.76 -11.06
N LEU A 106 -5.93 6.38 -12.01
CA LEU A 106 -5.58 6.30 -13.44
C LEU A 106 -5.98 7.56 -14.21
N VAL A 107 -6.59 8.52 -13.51
CA VAL A 107 -6.90 9.87 -13.99
C VAL A 107 -6.33 10.88 -12.99
N PRO A 108 -6.20 12.17 -13.35
CA PRO A 108 -5.75 13.19 -12.41
C PRO A 108 -6.65 13.24 -11.15
N ASP A 109 -6.03 13.17 -9.97
CA ASP A 109 -6.66 13.34 -8.67
C ASP A 109 -5.85 14.36 -7.85
N GLN A 110 -6.48 15.02 -6.89
CA GLN A 110 -5.83 15.99 -6.00
C GLN A 110 -5.11 15.31 -4.83
N ARG A 111 -5.37 14.02 -4.61
CA ARG A 111 -4.72 13.22 -3.56
C ARG A 111 -3.44 12.60 -4.07
N ASP A 112 -2.44 12.61 -3.21
CA ASP A 112 -1.24 11.80 -3.41
C ASP A 112 -1.58 10.31 -3.35
N PHE A 113 -0.83 9.50 -4.07
CA PHE A 113 -0.91 8.05 -4.03
C PHE A 113 0.48 7.45 -4.27
N PHE A 114 0.62 6.16 -3.98
CA PHE A 114 1.77 5.38 -4.41
C PHE A 114 1.28 4.20 -5.23
N ALA A 115 2.14 3.70 -6.12
CA ALA A 115 1.85 2.54 -6.94
C ALA A 115 2.99 1.52 -6.82
N ILE A 116 2.61 0.24 -6.85
CA ILE A 116 3.55 -0.86 -6.94
C ILE A 116 3.36 -1.47 -8.33
N ALA A 117 4.41 -1.42 -9.14
CA ALA A 117 4.42 -2.04 -10.45
C ALA A 117 5.33 -3.27 -10.43
N MET A 118 4.95 -4.30 -11.19
CA MET A 118 5.90 -5.36 -11.52
C MET A 118 7.04 -4.74 -12.31
N ARG A 119 8.27 -5.13 -11.98
CA ARG A 119 9.40 -4.79 -12.84
C ARG A 119 9.19 -5.48 -14.18
N THR A 120 9.06 -4.71 -15.24
CA THR A 120 9.26 -5.22 -16.59
C THR A 120 10.70 -5.75 -16.64
N PRO A 121 10.93 -7.01 -17.08
CA PRO A 121 12.28 -7.45 -17.34
C PRO A 121 12.91 -6.47 -18.31
N GLU A 122 14.00 -5.80 -17.90
CA GLU A 122 14.77 -5.03 -18.87
C GLU A 122 15.20 -5.99 -19.98
N SER A 123 14.95 -5.61 -21.23
CA SER A 123 15.60 -6.26 -22.37
C SER A 123 17.10 -6.08 -22.17
N ARG A 124 17.77 -7.13 -21.68
CA ARG A 124 19.22 -7.14 -21.51
C ARG A 124 19.82 -6.67 -22.86
N PRO A 125 20.58 -5.56 -22.92
CA PRO A 125 21.15 -5.13 -24.18
C PRO A 125 21.96 -6.30 -24.74
N ALA A 126 21.71 -6.64 -26.01
CA ALA A 126 22.37 -7.75 -26.67
C ALA A 126 23.88 -7.63 -26.42
N GLN A 127 24.47 -8.66 -25.81
CA GLN A 127 25.93 -8.78 -25.74
C GLN A 127 26.44 -8.62 -27.17
N ARG A 128 27.13 -7.49 -27.44
CA ARG A 128 27.79 -7.30 -28.73
C ARG A 128 28.78 -8.45 -28.87
N SER A 129 28.54 -9.34 -29.82
CA SER A 129 29.53 -10.34 -30.22
C SER A 129 30.83 -9.60 -30.58
N PRO A 130 32.00 -10.03 -30.10
CA PRO A 130 33.25 -9.45 -30.57
C PRO A 130 33.35 -9.68 -32.08
N LEU A 131 33.64 -8.59 -32.82
CA LEU A 131 33.86 -8.62 -34.26
C LEU A 131 34.93 -9.67 -34.57
N GLN A 132 34.57 -10.71 -35.33
CA GLN A 132 35.56 -11.64 -35.87
C GLN A 132 36.50 -10.85 -36.78
N GLY A 133 37.79 -10.88 -36.46
CA GLY A 133 38.82 -10.16 -37.20
C GLY A 133 38.85 -10.57 -38.66
N VAL A 134 38.94 -9.57 -39.54
CA VAL A 134 39.18 -9.74 -40.97
C VAL A 134 40.62 -10.26 -41.15
N PRO A 135 40.86 -11.37 -41.88
CA PRO A 135 42.22 -11.80 -42.15
C PRO A 135 42.85 -10.86 -43.19
N VAL A 136 43.96 -10.25 -42.82
CA VAL A 136 44.82 -9.50 -43.74
C VAL A 136 45.59 -10.52 -44.59
N ARG A 137 45.50 -10.39 -45.92
CA ARG A 137 46.36 -11.09 -46.88
C ARG A 137 47.61 -10.27 -47.17
#